data_AF-A0A968YPV4-F1
#
_entry.id   AF-A0A968YPV4-F1
#
_cell.length_a   1.000
_cell.length_b   1.000
_cell.length_c   1.000
_cell.angle_alpha   90.00
_cell.angle_beta   90.00
_cell.angle_gamma   90.00
#
_symmetry.space_group_name_H-M   'P 1'
#
loop_
_entity.id
_entity.type
_entity.pdbx_description
1 polymer ?
#
loop_
_entity_poly.entity_id
_entity_poly.type
_entity_poly.pdbx_seq_one_letter_code
_entity_poly.pdbx_strand_id
1 'polypeptide(L)'
;MPTQASEAVRELALALSRAYQNDGSDLLRLASLVETLAEPLGGLEEFQPLLIYARGMKKFAGGDLEAAKNELSKALGKENKIRVAGISLPIPKQIKATNLSRRQMIQYLGWGSVGLGLAVVGGRLFQNSSQQTPQPISSPAPTPERVSLQTVQFQVVTVDERGNITNRRPTQANFFTEDLGNGITLEMVEIPGGQFVMGSPPSEKERESDEGPQHTVTIQSFFMGRFAVTQEQYQAVMGDNRSYFKGAKRPVENVSWEQASEFCDKLSQRIGKSYRYRLPSEAEWEYVCRAGTTTPFHYGETVTTALANYHGNYTYGSGPKGEYRQQTTDVGSFPPNAFGLYDMHGNVWEWCLDTWHDNYDGAPSDGSAWLSENDNQFRVLRGGSWYLNPRYCRSANRAWFPRDGRSDDIGFRVVVSALRSS
;
A
#
# COMPACT_ATOMS: atom_id res chain seq x y z
N MET A 1 10.72 -12.81 47.29
CA MET A 1 10.75 -11.64 46.39
C MET A 1 11.08 -12.15 45.00
N PRO A 2 10.41 -11.68 43.93
CA PRO A 2 10.74 -12.12 42.58
C PRO A 2 12.20 -11.78 42.25
N THR A 3 12.88 -12.68 41.54
CA THR A 3 14.26 -12.42 41.10
C THR A 3 14.25 -11.35 40.00
N GLN A 4 15.37 -10.66 39.79
CA GLN A 4 15.49 -9.67 38.70
C GLN A 4 15.17 -10.29 37.32
N ALA A 5 15.48 -11.57 37.14
CA ALA A 5 15.17 -12.32 35.94
C ALA A 5 13.66 -12.65 35.82
N SER A 6 13.00 -12.97 36.94
CA SER A 6 11.54 -13.18 36.99
C SER A 6 10.76 -11.91 36.66
N GLU A 7 11.24 -10.75 37.12
CA GLU A 7 10.63 -9.47 36.77
C GLU A 7 10.82 -9.13 35.28
N ALA A 8 11.99 -9.44 34.71
CA ALA A 8 12.23 -9.26 33.27
C ALA A 8 11.28 -10.12 32.40
N VAL A 9 11.06 -11.38 32.79
CA VAL A 9 10.09 -12.28 32.12
C VAL A 9 8.68 -11.70 32.17
N ARG A 10 8.29 -11.13 33.32
CA ARG A 10 6.98 -10.50 33.52
C ARG A 10 6.80 -9.23 32.69
N GLU A 11 7.81 -8.37 32.63
CA GLU A 11 7.78 -7.15 31.80
C GLU A 11 7.70 -7.48 30.31
N LEU A 12 8.44 -8.49 29.84
CA LEU A 12 8.33 -8.97 28.45
C LEU A 12 6.95 -9.54 28.14
N ALA A 13 6.34 -10.28 29.07
CA ALA A 13 4.97 -10.78 28.92
C ALA A 13 3.94 -9.64 28.85
N LEU A 14 4.10 -8.59 29.67
CA LEU A 14 3.27 -7.39 29.62
C LEU A 14 3.43 -6.64 28.30
N ALA A 15 4.66 -6.44 27.84
CA ALA A 15 4.97 -5.77 26.59
C ALA A 15 4.35 -6.50 25.40
N LEU A 16 4.50 -7.82 25.32
CA LEU A 16 3.88 -8.65 24.27
C LEU A 16 2.34 -8.59 24.33
N SER A 17 1.75 -8.64 25.51
CA SER A 17 0.30 -8.53 25.67
C SER A 17 -0.23 -7.16 25.21
N ARG A 18 0.51 -6.07 25.41
CA ARG A 18 0.14 -4.73 24.96
C ARG A 18 0.33 -4.56 23.46
N ALA A 19 1.46 -5.01 22.92
CA ALA A 19 1.75 -4.97 21.50
C ALA A 19 0.67 -5.70 20.69
N TYR A 20 0.23 -6.88 21.16
CA TYR A 20 -0.88 -7.61 20.54
C TYR A 20 -2.18 -6.79 20.41
N GLN A 21 -2.45 -5.86 21.34
CA GLN A 21 -3.68 -5.08 21.32
C GLN A 21 -3.61 -3.85 20.41
N ASN A 22 -2.40 -3.33 20.13
CA ASN A 22 -2.24 -1.98 19.60
C ASN A 22 -1.47 -1.92 18.26
N ASP A 23 -0.48 -2.79 18.03
CA ASP A 23 0.42 -2.69 16.87
C ASP A 23 1.07 -4.04 16.49
N GLY A 24 0.82 -4.50 15.26
CA GLY A 24 1.37 -5.76 14.75
C GLY A 24 2.88 -5.74 14.48
N SER A 25 3.45 -4.57 14.19
CA SER A 25 4.88 -4.39 13.94
C SER A 25 5.70 -4.48 15.24
N ASP A 26 5.18 -3.91 16.33
CA ASP A 26 5.77 -4.04 17.67
C ASP A 26 5.67 -5.48 18.20
N LEU A 27 4.59 -6.19 17.87
CA LEU A 27 4.43 -7.60 18.24
C LEU A 27 5.53 -8.47 17.61
N LEU A 28 5.86 -8.26 16.33
CA LEU A 28 6.91 -9.01 15.63
C LEU A 28 8.32 -8.68 16.16
N ARG A 29 8.59 -7.40 16.44
CA ARG A 29 9.85 -6.94 17.04
C ARG A 29 10.05 -7.53 18.43
N LEU A 30 9.04 -7.45 19.29
CA LEU A 30 9.10 -7.98 20.65
C LEU A 30 9.16 -9.52 20.68
N ALA A 31 8.45 -10.21 19.79
CA ALA A 31 8.54 -11.67 19.68
C ALA A 31 9.95 -12.12 19.27
N SER A 32 10.58 -11.38 18.35
CA SER A 32 11.97 -11.65 17.92
C SER A 32 12.97 -11.36 19.04
N LEU A 33 12.77 -10.29 19.82
CA LEU A 33 13.57 -10.00 21.01
C LEU A 33 13.49 -11.16 22.03
N VAL A 34 12.29 -11.68 22.31
CA VAL A 34 12.12 -12.82 23.22
C VAL A 34 12.84 -14.07 22.71
N GLU A 35 12.87 -14.34 21.40
CA GLU A 35 13.66 -15.45 20.85
C GLU A 35 15.16 -15.27 21.09
N THR A 36 15.70 -14.06 20.92
CA THR A 36 17.13 -13.79 21.19
C THR A 36 17.50 -13.94 22.66
N LEU A 37 16.52 -13.77 23.57
CA LEU A 37 16.71 -13.96 25.00
C LEU A 37 16.60 -15.43 25.43
N ALA A 38 16.37 -16.37 24.51
CA ALA A 38 16.33 -17.79 24.82
C ALA A 38 17.68 -18.34 25.31
N GLU A 39 18.80 -17.79 24.87
CA GLU A 39 20.12 -18.17 25.39
C GLU A 39 20.34 -17.71 26.83
N PRO A 40 20.16 -16.43 27.19
CA PRO A 40 20.38 -15.97 28.57
C PRO A 40 19.29 -16.38 29.56
N LEU A 41 18.03 -16.57 29.12
CA LEU A 41 16.88 -16.80 30.01
C LEU A 41 16.23 -18.18 29.84
N GLY A 42 16.69 -19.01 28.90
CA GLY A 42 16.08 -20.31 28.59
C GLY A 42 16.12 -21.33 29.72
N GLY A 43 17.03 -21.18 30.69
CA GLY A 43 17.08 -22.02 31.89
C GLY A 43 15.96 -21.76 32.91
N LEU A 44 15.22 -20.66 32.76
CA LEU A 44 14.12 -20.31 33.66
C LEU A 44 12.84 -21.03 33.23
N GLU A 45 12.26 -21.83 34.12
CA GLU A 45 11.00 -22.56 33.84
C GLU A 45 9.86 -21.60 33.44
N GLU A 46 9.81 -20.42 34.05
CA GLU A 46 8.81 -19.38 33.78
C GLU A 46 9.00 -18.66 32.43
N PHE A 47 10.17 -18.78 31.80
CA PHE A 47 10.45 -18.20 30.49
C PHE A 47 9.96 -19.12 29.35
N GLN A 48 9.88 -20.44 29.56
CA GLN A 48 9.50 -21.39 28.52
C GLN A 48 8.12 -21.12 27.90
N PRO A 49 7.05 -20.83 28.67
CA PRO A 49 5.75 -20.50 28.08
C PRO A 49 5.78 -19.16 27.32
N LEU A 50 6.65 -18.22 27.71
CA LEU A 50 6.83 -16.93 27.02
C LEU A 50 7.50 -17.12 25.66
N LEU A 51 8.54 -17.97 25.61
CA LEU A 51 9.24 -18.31 24.38
C LEU A 51 8.32 -19.04 23.38
N ILE A 52 7.52 -19.99 23.87
CA ILE A 52 6.51 -20.68 23.06
C ILE A 52 5.48 -19.68 22.52
N TYR A 53 5.01 -18.76 23.37
CA TYR A 53 4.08 -17.72 22.97
C TYR A 53 4.68 -16.81 21.89
N ALA A 54 5.89 -16.30 22.08
CA ALA A 54 6.58 -15.43 21.11
C ALA A 54 6.77 -16.11 19.74
N ARG A 55 7.23 -17.37 19.72
CA ARG A 55 7.36 -18.18 18.49
C ARG A 55 6.03 -18.37 17.77
N GLY A 56 4.97 -18.64 18.53
CA GLY A 56 3.63 -18.80 17.97
C GLY A 56 3.08 -17.50 17.39
N MET A 57 3.27 -16.38 18.08
CA MET A 57 2.82 -15.07 17.61
C MET A 57 3.63 -14.57 16.40
N LYS A 58 4.92 -14.90 16.30
CA LYS A 58 5.73 -14.62 15.11
C LYS A 58 5.26 -15.38 13.88
N LYS A 59 4.93 -16.67 14.02
CA LYS A 59 4.32 -17.48 12.95
C LYS A 59 2.95 -16.94 12.56
N PHE A 60 2.15 -16.55 13.55
CA PHE A 60 0.85 -15.93 13.33
C PHE A 60 0.97 -14.62 12.53
N ALA A 61 1.89 -13.72 12.94
CA ALA A 61 2.17 -12.47 12.24
C ALA A 61 2.73 -12.70 10.83
N GLY A 62 3.47 -13.79 10.61
CA GLY A 62 3.94 -14.23 9.30
C GLY A 62 2.90 -14.96 8.44
N GLY A 63 1.64 -15.07 8.88
CA GLY A 63 0.56 -15.70 8.12
C GLY A 63 0.49 -17.23 8.20
N ASP A 64 1.39 -17.90 8.92
CA ASP A 64 1.38 -19.36 9.07
C ASP A 64 0.54 -19.78 10.28
N LEU A 65 -0.78 -19.81 10.09
CA LEU A 65 -1.76 -20.09 11.14
C LEU A 65 -1.63 -21.51 11.72
N GLU A 66 -1.32 -22.51 10.89
CA GLU A 66 -1.16 -23.89 11.33
C GLU A 66 0.13 -24.08 12.13
N ALA A 67 1.25 -23.50 11.69
CA ALA A 67 2.47 -23.53 12.50
C ALA A 67 2.31 -22.72 13.79
N ALA A 68 1.59 -21.59 13.76
CA ALA A 68 1.27 -20.82 14.95
C ALA A 68 0.45 -21.63 15.96
N LYS A 69 -0.59 -22.33 15.49
CA LYS A 69 -1.44 -23.20 16.31
C LYS A 69 -0.65 -24.37 16.90
N ASN A 70 0.18 -25.02 16.09
CA ASN A 70 1.05 -26.11 16.54
C ASN A 70 2.08 -25.65 17.58
N GLU A 71 2.55 -24.41 17.50
CA GLU A 71 3.46 -23.87 18.49
C GLU A 71 2.75 -23.48 19.79
N LEU A 72 1.68 -22.69 19.71
CA LEU A 72 0.95 -22.21 20.88
C LEU A 72 0.29 -23.34 21.68
N SER A 73 -0.07 -24.44 21.03
CA SER A 73 -0.64 -25.62 21.71
C SER A 73 0.32 -26.23 22.74
N LYS A 74 1.64 -26.08 22.56
CA LYS A 74 2.67 -26.62 23.47
C LYS A 74 2.65 -26.00 24.87
N ALA A 75 2.12 -24.78 25.00
CA ALA A 75 2.02 -24.06 26.28
C ALA A 75 0.56 -23.82 26.73
N LEU A 76 -0.41 -24.39 26.02
CA LEU A 76 -1.83 -24.19 26.31
C LEU A 76 -2.23 -24.97 27.56
N GLY A 77 -2.66 -24.27 28.61
CA GLY A 77 -3.19 -24.91 29.82
C GLY A 77 -4.64 -25.39 29.66
N LYS A 78 -5.15 -26.10 30.67
CA LYS A 78 -6.55 -26.60 30.74
C LYS A 78 -7.61 -25.49 30.57
N GLU A 79 -7.28 -24.25 30.94
CA GLU A 79 -8.15 -23.08 30.80
C GLU A 79 -8.14 -22.46 29.39
N ASN A 80 -7.46 -23.09 28.43
CA ASN A 80 -7.28 -22.56 27.07
C ASN A 80 -6.67 -21.14 27.05
N LYS A 81 -5.66 -20.95 27.92
CA LYS A 81 -4.89 -19.71 28.10
C LYS A 81 -3.42 -20.07 28.31
N ILE A 82 -2.53 -19.19 27.85
CA ILE A 82 -1.10 -19.23 28.18
C ILE A 82 -0.87 -18.20 29.28
N ARG A 83 -0.24 -18.63 30.38
CA ARG A 83 0.09 -17.76 31.52
C ARG A 83 1.61 -17.70 31.69
N VAL A 84 2.14 -16.50 31.82
CA VAL A 84 3.56 -16.24 32.07
C VAL A 84 3.67 -15.28 33.25
N ALA A 85 4.35 -15.68 34.32
CA ALA A 85 4.55 -14.84 35.51
C ALA A 85 3.28 -14.12 36.02
N GLY A 86 2.14 -14.83 36.01
CA GLY A 86 0.82 -14.30 36.42
C GLY A 86 0.06 -13.51 35.34
N ILE A 87 0.69 -13.20 34.21
CA ILE A 87 0.07 -12.50 33.07
C ILE A 87 -0.62 -13.52 32.15
N SER A 88 -1.89 -13.29 31.84
CA SER A 88 -2.63 -14.07 30.84
C SER A 88 -2.37 -13.48 29.46
N LEU A 89 -1.68 -14.22 28.60
CA LEU A 89 -1.36 -13.76 27.26
C LEU A 89 -2.54 -14.00 26.31
N PRO A 90 -2.89 -13.01 25.47
CA PRO A 90 -4.01 -13.14 24.55
C PRO A 90 -3.67 -14.09 23.41
N ILE A 91 -4.60 -14.99 23.07
CA ILE A 91 -4.43 -15.93 21.96
C ILE A 91 -5.43 -15.58 20.87
N PRO A 92 -5.00 -15.45 19.59
CA PRO A 92 -5.89 -15.17 18.48
C PRO A 92 -7.10 -16.11 18.43
N LYS A 93 -8.30 -15.57 18.21
CA LYS A 93 -9.53 -16.39 18.14
C LYS A 93 -9.48 -17.41 17.00
N GLN A 94 -8.77 -17.07 15.93
CA GLN A 94 -8.50 -17.90 14.76
C GLN A 94 -7.77 -19.21 15.13
N ILE A 95 -6.94 -19.19 16.18
CA ILE A 95 -6.20 -20.35 16.68
C ILE A 95 -7.08 -21.22 17.61
N LYS A 96 -8.09 -20.63 18.25
CA LYS A 96 -9.01 -21.32 19.18
C LYS A 96 -10.16 -22.07 18.51
N ALA A 97 -10.45 -21.81 17.24
CA ALA A 97 -11.53 -22.48 16.52
C ALA A 97 -11.16 -23.94 16.21
N THR A 98 -11.93 -24.89 16.74
CA THR A 98 -11.61 -26.33 16.70
C THR A 98 -12.03 -27.06 15.43
N ASN A 99 -12.73 -26.42 14.49
CA ASN A 99 -13.00 -26.96 13.16
C ASN A 99 -13.35 -25.81 12.20
N LEU A 100 -12.40 -25.41 11.36
CA LEU A 100 -12.63 -24.48 10.25
C LEU A 100 -12.60 -25.27 8.95
N SER A 101 -13.67 -25.24 8.17
CA SER A 101 -13.66 -25.83 6.83
C SER A 101 -12.72 -25.03 5.90
N ARG A 102 -12.18 -25.65 4.84
CA ARG A 102 -11.28 -24.98 3.86
C ARG A 102 -11.83 -23.65 3.33
N ARG A 103 -13.16 -23.47 3.28
CA ARG A 103 -13.83 -22.20 2.91
C ARG A 103 -13.75 -21.11 3.98
N GLN A 104 -13.71 -21.47 5.25
CA GLN A 104 -13.52 -20.51 6.35
C GLN A 104 -12.05 -20.16 6.56
N MET A 105 -11.10 -20.97 6.08
CA MET A 105 -9.67 -20.62 6.08
C MET A 105 -9.34 -19.47 5.11
N ILE A 106 -10.10 -19.33 4.02
CA ILE A 106 -9.88 -18.27 3.01
C ILE A 106 -10.34 -16.89 3.52
N GLN A 107 -11.16 -16.82 4.57
CA GLN A 107 -11.57 -15.55 5.20
C GLN A 107 -10.57 -14.97 6.21
N TYR A 108 -9.49 -15.69 6.57
CA TYR A 108 -8.59 -15.28 7.66
C TYR A 108 -7.11 -15.11 7.26
N LEU A 109 -6.77 -15.26 5.98
CA LEU A 109 -5.40 -15.14 5.46
C LEU A 109 -4.94 -13.69 5.19
N GLY A 110 -5.64 -12.68 5.74
CA GLY A 110 -5.30 -11.26 5.62
C GLY A 110 -4.92 -10.57 6.94
N TRP A 111 -4.38 -11.31 7.93
CA TRP A 111 -4.21 -10.82 9.31
C TRP A 111 -2.74 -10.84 9.76
N GLY A 112 -1.88 -10.21 8.96
CA GLY A 112 -0.46 -9.97 9.25
C GLY A 112 -0.12 -8.53 9.62
N SER A 113 -1.09 -7.68 9.94
CA SER A 113 -0.86 -6.34 10.51
C SER A 113 -2.20 -5.66 10.85
N VAL A 114 -2.23 -4.97 12.01
CA VAL A 114 -3.28 -4.07 12.54
C VAL A 114 -4.37 -4.67 13.45
N GLY A 115 -4.27 -4.30 14.75
CA GLY A 115 -5.33 -3.87 15.69
C GLY A 115 -6.70 -4.55 15.73
N LEU A 116 -7.08 -5.06 16.91
CA LEU A 116 -8.40 -5.62 17.24
C LEU A 116 -9.52 -4.57 17.33
N GLY A 117 -10.66 -4.83 16.69
CA GLY A 117 -11.96 -4.18 16.97
C GLY A 117 -13.12 -5.20 16.99
N LEU A 118 -14.05 -5.02 17.93
CA LEU A 118 -15.12 -5.94 18.35
C LEU A 118 -16.24 -6.15 17.29
N ALA A 119 -16.71 -7.40 17.15
CA ALA A 119 -18.00 -7.71 16.51
C ALA A 119 -19.11 -7.89 17.56
N VAL A 120 -20.14 -7.03 17.50
CA VAL A 120 -21.42 -7.22 18.19
C VAL A 120 -22.39 -7.91 17.23
N VAL A 121 -23.00 -9.00 17.69
CA VAL A 121 -24.03 -9.78 16.98
C VAL A 121 -25.39 -9.08 17.12
N GLY A 122 -26.10 -8.90 16.02
CA GLY A 122 -27.53 -8.54 16.02
C GLY A 122 -28.15 -8.85 14.65
N GLY A 123 -29.16 -9.71 14.62
CA GLY A 123 -29.65 -10.34 13.39
C GLY A 123 -30.97 -9.81 12.83
N ARG A 124 -31.20 -10.27 11.60
CA ARG A 124 -32.47 -10.59 10.91
C ARG A 124 -33.34 -9.48 10.30
N LEU A 125 -33.60 -9.76 9.00
CA LEU A 125 -34.81 -9.56 8.19
C LEU A 125 -35.09 -8.14 7.67
N PHE A 126 -35.07 -7.96 6.34
CA PHE A 126 -36.30 -7.85 5.52
C PHE A 126 -35.98 -8.01 4.01
N GLN A 127 -36.99 -8.49 3.29
CA GLN A 127 -37.01 -8.87 1.88
C GLN A 127 -37.16 -7.66 0.93
N ASN A 128 -36.70 -7.88 -0.30
CA ASN A 128 -37.17 -7.36 -1.59
C ASN A 128 -37.60 -5.89 -1.70
N SER A 129 -36.91 -5.13 -2.55
CA SER A 129 -37.53 -4.30 -3.59
C SER A 129 -36.52 -3.90 -4.67
N SER A 130 -36.79 -4.35 -5.89
CA SER A 130 -36.67 -3.60 -7.15
C SER A 130 -35.29 -3.10 -7.61
N GLN A 131 -34.75 -3.84 -8.58
CA GLN A 131 -33.69 -3.43 -9.50
C GLN A 131 -34.03 -2.10 -10.21
N GLN A 132 -33.12 -1.14 -10.15
CA GLN A 132 -32.92 -0.15 -11.21
C GLN A 132 -31.43 -0.08 -11.53
N THR A 133 -31.07 -0.64 -12.68
CA THR A 133 -29.79 -0.45 -13.37
C THR A 133 -29.54 1.04 -13.67
N PRO A 134 -28.39 1.62 -13.31
CA PRO A 134 -27.95 2.87 -13.90
C PRO A 134 -27.48 2.61 -15.34
N GLN A 135 -28.00 3.41 -16.27
CA GLN A 135 -27.52 3.45 -17.66
C GLN A 135 -26.13 4.09 -17.75
N PRO A 136 -25.23 3.61 -18.64
CA PRO A 136 -23.97 4.27 -18.90
C PRO A 136 -24.19 5.56 -19.69
N ILE A 137 -23.91 6.72 -19.08
CA ILE A 137 -23.91 8.01 -19.79
C ILE A 137 -22.52 8.19 -20.41
N SER A 138 -22.48 7.98 -21.73
CA SER A 138 -21.36 8.32 -22.60
C SER A 138 -21.29 9.84 -22.80
N SER A 139 -20.38 10.50 -22.11
CA SER A 139 -19.91 11.84 -22.49
C SER A 139 -18.39 11.86 -22.38
N PRO A 140 -17.64 12.19 -23.46
CA PRO A 140 -16.21 12.47 -23.33
C PRO A 140 -16.02 13.61 -22.34
N ALA A 141 -15.02 13.48 -21.46
CA ALA A 141 -14.66 14.57 -20.57
C ALA A 141 -14.38 15.83 -21.42
N PRO A 142 -15.01 16.98 -21.13
CA PRO A 142 -14.62 18.22 -21.77
C PRO A 142 -13.16 18.49 -21.42
N THR A 143 -12.30 18.60 -22.44
CA THR A 143 -10.95 19.13 -22.31
C THR A 143 -11.07 20.45 -21.54
N PRO A 144 -10.35 20.64 -20.42
CA PRO A 144 -10.47 21.86 -19.64
C PRO A 144 -10.17 23.06 -20.54
N GLU A 145 -11.20 23.84 -20.87
CA GLU A 145 -11.03 25.10 -21.60
C GLU A 145 -10.04 25.98 -20.79
N ARG A 146 -8.92 26.35 -21.44
CA ARG A 146 -7.82 27.21 -20.96
C ARG A 146 -6.81 26.63 -19.94
N VAL A 147 -6.19 25.49 -20.23
CA VAL A 147 -4.81 25.23 -19.75
C VAL A 147 -3.85 25.18 -20.94
N SER A 148 -2.81 26.01 -20.92
CA SER A 148 -1.76 25.98 -21.94
C SER A 148 -0.86 24.79 -21.67
N LEU A 149 -0.88 23.82 -22.58
CA LEU A 149 0.00 22.66 -22.50
C LEU A 149 1.42 23.02 -22.93
N GLN A 150 2.38 22.48 -22.21
CA GLN A 150 3.81 22.47 -22.53
C GLN A 150 4.22 21.05 -22.86
N THR A 151 5.26 20.88 -23.66
CA THR A 151 5.81 19.56 -24.00
C THR A 151 7.17 19.38 -23.33
N VAL A 152 7.37 18.24 -22.69
CA VAL A 152 8.67 17.84 -22.14
C VAL A 152 9.19 16.60 -22.86
N GLN A 153 10.47 16.63 -23.22
CA GLN A 153 11.19 15.48 -23.78
C GLN A 153 11.89 14.70 -22.67
N PHE A 154 11.90 13.37 -22.78
CA PHE A 154 12.60 12.49 -21.85
C PHE A 154 12.93 11.15 -22.52
N GLN A 155 13.66 10.29 -21.81
CA GLN A 155 14.00 8.95 -22.27
C GLN A 155 13.31 7.89 -21.43
N VAL A 156 12.65 6.95 -22.09
CA VAL A 156 12.15 5.71 -21.47
C VAL A 156 13.27 4.68 -21.48
N VAL A 157 13.54 4.08 -20.34
CA VAL A 157 14.55 3.05 -20.17
C VAL A 157 13.87 1.69 -20.12
N THR A 158 14.45 0.69 -20.79
CA THR A 158 14.10 -0.73 -20.57
C THR A 158 15.34 -1.54 -20.26
N VAL A 159 15.15 -2.68 -19.58
CA VAL A 159 16.23 -3.59 -19.16
C VAL A 159 15.99 -5.02 -19.62
N ASP A 160 17.05 -5.81 -19.66
CA ASP A 160 16.97 -7.28 -19.77
C ASP A 160 16.61 -7.92 -18.41
N GLU A 161 16.45 -9.25 -18.38
CA GLU A 161 16.17 -10.03 -17.16
C GLU A 161 17.22 -9.91 -16.05
N ARG A 162 18.43 -9.40 -16.38
CA ARG A 162 19.55 -9.18 -15.47
C ARG A 162 19.67 -7.72 -15.06
N GLY A 163 18.74 -6.85 -15.46
CA GLY A 163 18.73 -5.44 -15.12
C GLY A 163 19.71 -4.58 -15.90
N ASN A 164 20.32 -5.10 -16.98
CA ASN A 164 21.15 -4.29 -17.87
C ASN A 164 20.27 -3.46 -18.79
N ILE A 165 20.60 -2.19 -18.97
CA ILE A 165 19.85 -1.31 -19.88
C ILE A 165 20.00 -1.82 -21.31
N THR A 166 18.86 -2.13 -21.95
CA THR A 166 18.78 -2.61 -23.33
C THR A 166 18.37 -1.51 -24.30
N ASN A 167 17.62 -0.52 -23.84
CA ASN A 167 17.14 0.57 -24.68
C ASN A 167 16.97 1.87 -23.89
N ARG A 168 17.17 2.99 -24.60
CA ARG A 168 16.82 4.36 -24.18
C ARG A 168 16.08 5.02 -25.33
N ARG A 169 14.75 5.03 -25.25
CA ARG A 169 13.91 5.57 -26.32
C ARG A 169 13.51 7.01 -26.01
N PRO A 170 13.81 8.00 -26.88
CA PRO A 170 13.29 9.35 -26.72
C PRO A 170 11.78 9.35 -26.88
N THR A 171 11.10 10.11 -26.05
CA THR A 171 9.65 10.33 -26.12
C THR A 171 9.33 11.70 -25.53
N GLN A 172 8.07 12.08 -25.64
CA GLN A 172 7.56 13.33 -25.09
C GLN A 172 6.22 13.12 -24.40
N ALA A 173 5.90 14.01 -23.48
CA ALA A 173 4.57 14.12 -22.91
C ALA A 173 4.17 15.59 -22.84
N ASN A 174 2.87 15.84 -22.95
CA ASN A 174 2.29 17.16 -22.69
C ASN A 174 1.95 17.26 -21.21
N PHE A 175 2.06 18.45 -20.65
CA PHE A 175 1.65 18.73 -19.28
C PHE A 175 1.21 20.19 -19.16
N PHE A 176 0.41 20.50 -18.14
CA PHE A 176 0.26 21.88 -17.68
C PHE A 176 0.86 22.03 -16.29
N THR A 177 1.10 23.27 -15.89
CA THR A 177 1.63 23.60 -14.56
C THR A 177 0.56 24.31 -13.74
N GLU A 178 0.33 23.84 -12.53
CA GLU A 178 -0.43 24.54 -11.51
C GLU A 178 0.52 25.33 -10.60
N ASP A 179 0.21 26.61 -10.39
CA ASP A 179 1.00 27.49 -9.52
C ASP A 179 0.43 27.46 -8.10
N LEU A 180 1.24 26.99 -7.15
CA LEU A 180 0.89 26.94 -5.72
C LEU A 180 1.39 28.17 -4.95
N GLY A 181 1.95 29.16 -5.66
CA GLY A 181 2.53 30.38 -5.12
C GLY A 181 3.99 30.21 -4.68
N ASN A 182 4.69 31.33 -4.52
CA ASN A 182 6.09 31.39 -4.06
C ASN A 182 7.06 30.54 -4.91
N GLY A 183 6.78 30.36 -6.21
CA GLY A 183 7.60 29.56 -7.11
C GLY A 183 7.45 28.04 -6.95
N ILE A 184 6.48 27.58 -6.13
CA ILE A 184 6.15 26.17 -5.97
C ILE A 184 5.10 25.80 -7.02
N THR A 185 5.39 24.79 -7.83
CA THR A 185 4.52 24.37 -8.91
C THR A 185 4.19 22.89 -8.85
N LEU A 186 3.06 22.50 -9.43
CA LEU A 186 2.63 21.11 -9.60
C LEU A 186 2.43 20.82 -11.09
N GLU A 187 3.24 19.93 -11.66
CA GLU A 187 3.17 19.53 -13.06
C GLU A 187 2.17 18.40 -13.26
N MET A 188 1.21 18.59 -14.16
CA MET A 188 0.10 17.68 -14.43
C MET A 188 0.21 17.17 -15.87
N VAL A 189 0.63 15.91 -16.02
CA VAL A 189 0.89 15.25 -17.31
C VAL A 189 -0.41 14.77 -17.94
N GLU A 190 -0.58 15.04 -19.23
CA GLU A 190 -1.68 14.53 -20.04
C GLU A 190 -1.54 13.02 -20.25
N ILE A 191 -2.53 12.26 -19.77
CA ILE A 191 -2.59 10.82 -19.91
C ILE A 191 -3.57 10.48 -21.03
N PRO A 192 -3.13 9.82 -22.12
CA PRO A 192 -4.05 9.41 -23.17
C PRO A 192 -4.97 8.31 -22.66
N GLY A 193 -6.25 8.39 -23.01
CA GLY A 193 -7.20 7.31 -22.77
C GLY A 193 -6.85 6.06 -23.58
N GLY A 194 -7.29 4.90 -23.11
CA GLY A 194 -6.96 3.62 -23.72
C GLY A 194 -7.58 2.44 -22.98
N GLN A 195 -7.31 1.24 -23.46
CA GLN A 195 -7.67 0.00 -22.76
C GLN A 195 -6.42 -0.72 -22.29
N PHE A 196 -6.49 -1.34 -21.12
CA PHE A 196 -5.43 -2.21 -20.63
C PHE A 196 -6.00 -3.37 -19.84
N VAL A 197 -5.16 -4.39 -19.62
CA VAL A 197 -5.48 -5.52 -18.74
C VAL A 197 -4.95 -5.20 -17.35
N MET A 198 -5.84 -5.02 -16.39
CA MET A 198 -5.54 -4.75 -14.99
C MET A 198 -5.32 -6.06 -14.22
N GLY A 199 -4.38 -6.06 -13.28
CA GLY A 199 -3.94 -7.24 -12.54
C GLY A 199 -2.82 -8.02 -13.24
N SER A 200 -2.33 -9.08 -12.59
CA SER A 200 -1.21 -9.88 -13.07
C SER A 200 -1.64 -11.27 -13.55
N PRO A 201 -0.99 -11.84 -14.59
CA PRO A 201 -1.27 -13.20 -15.02
C PRO A 201 -0.82 -14.21 -13.96
N PRO A 202 -1.43 -15.40 -13.86
CA PRO A 202 -1.04 -16.43 -12.89
C PRO A 202 0.44 -16.86 -12.95
N SER A 203 1.10 -16.64 -14.10
CA SER A 203 2.51 -16.94 -14.32
C SER A 203 3.47 -15.84 -13.86
N GLU A 204 2.98 -14.65 -13.50
CA GLU A 204 3.84 -13.56 -13.04
C GLU A 204 4.50 -13.94 -11.70
N LYS A 205 5.83 -13.80 -11.64
CA LYS A 205 6.61 -14.18 -10.47
C LYS A 205 6.22 -13.32 -9.26
N GLU A 206 6.07 -13.97 -8.10
CA GLU A 206 5.76 -13.30 -6.82
C GLU A 206 4.43 -12.52 -6.81
N ARG A 207 3.50 -12.88 -7.70
CA ARG A 207 2.10 -12.45 -7.71
C ARG A 207 1.37 -12.84 -6.42
N GLU A 208 0.52 -11.95 -5.93
CA GLU A 208 -0.44 -12.21 -4.85
C GLU A 208 -1.84 -12.59 -5.38
N SER A 209 -2.68 -13.18 -4.53
CA SER A 209 -4.01 -13.67 -4.94
C SER A 209 -5.00 -12.56 -5.29
N ASP A 210 -4.85 -11.39 -4.68
CA ASP A 210 -5.70 -10.21 -4.82
C ASP A 210 -5.47 -9.40 -6.11
N GLU A 211 -4.45 -9.74 -6.88
CA GLU A 211 -4.08 -9.13 -8.16
C GLU A 211 -4.89 -9.69 -9.34
N GLY A 212 -6.02 -10.32 -9.09
CA GLY A 212 -6.87 -10.88 -10.14
C GLY A 212 -8.31 -11.11 -9.72
N PRO A 213 -9.16 -11.64 -10.64
CA PRO A 213 -8.79 -12.03 -12.00
C PRO A 213 -8.35 -10.85 -12.88
N GLN A 214 -7.52 -11.12 -13.88
CA GLN A 214 -7.20 -10.11 -14.88
C GLN A 214 -8.48 -9.72 -15.63
N HIS A 215 -8.69 -8.42 -15.81
CA HIS A 215 -9.87 -7.88 -16.48
C HIS A 215 -9.49 -6.67 -17.32
N THR A 216 -10.27 -6.40 -18.37
CA THR A 216 -10.03 -5.25 -19.25
C THR A 216 -10.68 -4.01 -18.66
N VAL A 217 -9.93 -2.92 -18.60
CA VAL A 217 -10.42 -1.61 -18.13
C VAL A 217 -10.23 -0.58 -19.24
N THR A 218 -11.24 0.23 -19.47
CA THR A 218 -11.20 1.38 -20.38
C THR A 218 -10.97 2.66 -19.56
N ILE A 219 -9.85 3.33 -19.82
CA ILE A 219 -9.46 4.58 -19.18
C ILE A 219 -9.76 5.75 -20.13
N GLN A 220 -10.49 6.75 -19.65
CA GLN A 220 -10.64 8.03 -20.35
C GLN A 220 -9.35 8.85 -20.25
N SER A 221 -9.11 9.79 -21.16
CA SER A 221 -7.99 10.71 -21.00
C SER A 221 -8.17 11.59 -19.77
N PHE A 222 -7.09 11.84 -19.03
CA PHE A 222 -7.08 12.67 -17.82
C PHE A 222 -5.71 13.30 -17.61
N PHE A 223 -5.52 14.05 -16.52
CA PHE A 223 -4.21 14.54 -16.13
C PHE A 223 -3.79 13.95 -14.78
N MET A 224 -2.52 13.58 -14.64
CA MET A 224 -1.94 13.06 -13.41
C MET A 224 -0.68 13.82 -13.02
N GLY A 225 -0.46 14.02 -11.72
CA GLY A 225 0.77 14.60 -11.20
C GLY A 225 1.99 13.82 -11.69
N ARG A 226 2.93 14.54 -12.32
CA ARG A 226 4.17 13.97 -12.86
C ARG A 226 4.96 13.17 -11.82
N PHE A 227 4.85 13.62 -10.59
CA PHE A 227 5.51 13.10 -9.40
C PHE A 227 4.46 12.85 -8.30
N ALA A 228 4.84 12.08 -7.28
CA ALA A 228 4.18 12.16 -5.97
C ALA A 228 4.20 13.61 -5.45
N VAL A 229 3.18 13.99 -4.67
CA VAL A 229 3.12 15.33 -4.07
C VAL A 229 4.33 15.51 -3.17
N THR A 230 5.08 16.59 -3.40
CA THR A 230 6.29 16.90 -2.63
C THR A 230 5.98 17.58 -1.31
N GLN A 231 6.96 17.56 -0.41
CA GLN A 231 6.87 18.22 0.90
C GLN A 231 6.60 19.72 0.83
N GLU A 232 7.19 20.44 -0.12
CA GLU A 232 6.92 21.87 -0.31
C GLU A 232 5.52 22.13 -0.88
N GLN A 233 5.04 21.28 -1.80
CA GLN A 233 3.70 21.40 -2.38
C GLN A 233 2.64 21.14 -1.30
N TYR A 234 2.83 20.10 -0.50
CA TYR A 234 1.95 19.77 0.61
C TYR A 234 1.90 20.91 1.63
N GLN A 235 3.06 21.41 2.07
CA GLN A 235 3.16 22.53 3.00
C GLN A 235 2.49 23.80 2.46
N ALA A 236 2.61 24.08 1.16
CA ALA A 236 2.01 25.26 0.52
C ALA A 236 0.47 25.23 0.48
N VAL A 237 -0.13 24.03 0.50
CA VAL A 237 -1.60 23.86 0.47
C VAL A 237 -2.18 23.65 1.87
N MET A 238 -1.50 22.86 2.70
CA MET A 238 -2.02 22.41 4.00
C MET A 238 -1.58 23.29 5.16
N GLY A 239 -0.46 23.99 5.03
CA GLY A 239 0.10 24.83 6.09
C GLY A 239 0.91 24.08 7.15
N ASP A 240 0.91 22.75 7.14
CA ASP A 240 1.81 21.91 7.93
C ASP A 240 2.37 20.74 7.12
N ASN A 241 3.47 20.15 7.61
CA ASN A 241 4.13 18.99 7.01
C ASN A 241 4.84 18.18 8.09
N ARG A 242 4.45 16.90 8.20
CA ARG A 242 4.92 15.96 9.23
C ARG A 242 5.73 14.78 8.68
N SER A 243 6.21 14.89 7.44
CA SER A 243 7.08 13.90 6.82
C SER A 243 8.28 13.59 7.72
N TYR A 244 8.58 12.32 7.92
CA TYR A 244 9.72 11.85 8.68
C TYR A 244 11.05 12.23 8.01
N PHE A 245 11.22 11.89 6.74
CA PHE A 245 12.39 12.26 5.95
C PHE A 245 12.25 13.72 5.50
N LYS A 246 13.32 14.51 5.56
CA LYS A 246 13.25 15.94 5.25
C LYS A 246 13.88 16.27 3.91
N GLY A 247 13.14 17.02 3.08
CA GLY A 247 13.63 17.59 1.83
C GLY A 247 12.49 18.18 1.02
N ALA A 248 12.64 19.43 0.57
CA ALA A 248 11.55 20.16 -0.11
C ALA A 248 10.97 19.40 -1.31
N LYS A 249 11.84 18.74 -2.09
CA LYS A 249 11.49 17.97 -3.30
C LYS A 249 11.29 16.48 -3.04
N ARG A 250 11.34 16.02 -1.79
CA ARG A 250 10.98 14.63 -1.44
C ARG A 250 9.46 14.48 -1.46
N PRO A 251 8.94 13.26 -1.70
CA PRO A 251 7.52 13.02 -1.53
C PRO A 251 7.11 13.36 -0.09
N VAL A 252 5.92 13.93 0.06
CA VAL A 252 5.29 13.99 1.37
C VAL A 252 4.92 12.57 1.77
N GLU A 253 5.37 12.16 2.95
CA GLU A 253 4.97 10.93 3.62
C GLU A 253 4.47 11.23 5.04
N ASN A 254 4.04 10.20 5.76
CA ASN A 254 3.38 10.30 7.06
C ASN A 254 2.05 11.08 6.96
N VAL A 255 1.32 10.84 5.87
CA VAL A 255 0.01 11.44 5.56
C VAL A 255 -1.05 10.36 5.42
N SER A 256 -2.21 10.56 6.04
CA SER A 256 -3.32 9.63 5.91
C SER A 256 -4.08 9.84 4.61
N TRP A 257 -4.90 8.86 4.22
CA TRP A 257 -5.77 8.99 3.05
C TRP A 257 -6.73 10.18 3.19
N GLU A 258 -7.22 10.43 4.41
CA GLU A 258 -8.08 11.58 4.70
C GLU A 258 -7.37 12.90 4.49
N GLN A 259 -6.12 13.02 4.95
CA GLN A 259 -5.30 14.20 4.75
C GLN A 259 -4.91 14.39 3.27
N ALA A 260 -4.67 13.30 2.55
CA ALA A 260 -4.40 13.34 1.11
C ALA A 260 -5.65 13.78 0.31
N SER A 261 -6.83 13.32 0.73
CA SER A 261 -8.12 13.77 0.18
C SER A 261 -8.39 15.24 0.50
N GLU A 262 -8.14 15.67 1.75
CA GLU A 262 -8.27 17.07 2.17
C GLU A 262 -7.33 17.99 1.39
N PHE A 263 -6.09 17.56 1.10
CA PHE A 263 -5.17 18.27 0.22
C PHE A 263 -5.81 18.50 -1.16
N CYS A 264 -6.42 17.46 -1.74
CA CYS A 264 -7.09 17.56 -3.04
C CYS A 264 -8.27 18.54 -3.01
N ASP A 265 -9.06 18.53 -1.94
CA ASP A 265 -10.19 19.44 -1.74
C ASP A 265 -9.74 20.89 -1.58
N LYS A 266 -8.75 21.14 -0.73
CA LYS A 266 -8.16 22.48 -0.53
C LYS A 266 -7.52 23.01 -1.81
N LEU A 267 -6.79 22.16 -2.53
CA LEU A 267 -6.22 22.51 -3.82
C LEU A 267 -7.33 22.89 -4.81
N SER A 268 -8.39 22.09 -4.93
CA SER A 268 -9.54 22.38 -5.78
C SER A 268 -10.22 23.72 -5.44
N GLN A 269 -10.40 24.01 -4.15
CA GLN A 269 -11.02 25.26 -3.68
C GLN A 269 -10.16 26.49 -3.99
N ARG A 270 -8.84 26.38 -3.83
CA ARG A 270 -7.90 27.49 -4.02
C ARG A 270 -7.87 28.00 -5.45
N ILE A 271 -8.01 27.10 -6.43
CA ILE A 271 -7.74 27.43 -7.82
C ILE A 271 -9.02 27.84 -8.56
N GLY A 272 -10.20 27.45 -8.08
CA GLY A 272 -11.50 27.93 -8.59
C GLY A 272 -11.75 27.66 -10.08
N LYS A 273 -11.09 26.63 -10.64
CA LYS A 273 -11.15 26.27 -12.06
C LYS A 273 -12.32 25.34 -12.37
N SER A 274 -12.57 25.14 -13.67
CA SER A 274 -13.56 24.18 -14.21
C SER A 274 -13.24 22.70 -13.95
N TYR A 275 -12.30 22.40 -13.05
CA TYR A 275 -11.85 21.05 -12.73
C TYR A 275 -11.46 20.92 -11.25
N ARG A 276 -11.42 19.68 -10.77
CA ARG A 276 -11.07 19.33 -9.38
C ARG A 276 -9.93 18.34 -9.33
N TYR A 277 -9.11 18.48 -8.30
CA TYR A 277 -8.10 17.52 -7.92
C TYR A 277 -8.72 16.42 -7.06
N ARG A 278 -8.23 15.20 -7.22
CA ARG A 278 -8.56 14.05 -6.39
C ARG A 278 -7.41 13.05 -6.38
N LEU A 279 -7.49 12.04 -5.53
CA LEU A 279 -6.66 10.85 -5.65
C LEU A 279 -7.02 10.06 -6.93
N PRO A 280 -6.05 9.37 -7.55
CA PRO A 280 -6.33 8.48 -8.69
C PRO A 280 -7.22 7.32 -8.26
N SER A 281 -8.02 6.80 -9.18
CA SER A 281 -8.53 5.44 -8.98
C SER A 281 -7.37 4.44 -9.05
N GLU A 282 -7.56 3.26 -8.48
CA GLU A 282 -6.59 2.17 -8.57
C GLU A 282 -6.31 1.80 -10.04
N ALA A 283 -7.35 1.78 -10.85
CA ALA A 283 -7.27 1.49 -12.28
C ALA A 283 -6.48 2.55 -13.05
N GLU A 284 -6.71 3.84 -12.77
CA GLU A 284 -5.93 4.94 -13.35
C GLU A 284 -4.45 4.82 -12.96
N TRP A 285 -4.17 4.49 -11.70
CA TRP A 285 -2.81 4.32 -11.21
C TRP A 285 -2.09 3.16 -11.92
N GLU A 286 -2.72 1.99 -12.02
CA GLU A 286 -2.10 0.83 -12.69
C GLU A 286 -1.88 1.09 -14.19
N TYR A 287 -2.88 1.65 -14.87
CA TYR A 287 -2.78 2.02 -16.28
C TYR A 287 -1.56 2.91 -16.54
N VAL A 288 -1.41 3.94 -15.70
CA VAL A 288 -0.30 4.87 -15.80
C VAL A 288 1.01 4.21 -15.44
N CYS A 289 1.08 3.42 -14.36
CA CYS A 289 2.29 2.70 -13.96
C CYS A 289 2.80 1.81 -15.10
N ARG A 290 1.91 1.06 -15.76
CA ARG A 290 2.23 0.18 -16.88
C ARG A 290 2.67 0.94 -18.13
N ALA A 291 2.06 2.09 -18.41
CA ALA A 291 2.34 2.91 -19.60
C ALA A 291 2.43 2.09 -20.91
N GLY A 292 1.50 1.13 -21.08
CA GLY A 292 1.43 0.23 -22.24
C GLY A 292 2.23 -1.07 -22.15
N THR A 293 2.98 -1.30 -21.06
CA THR A 293 3.68 -2.57 -20.82
C THR A 293 2.80 -3.60 -20.12
N THR A 294 3.10 -4.88 -20.33
CA THR A 294 2.45 -6.02 -19.66
C THR A 294 3.38 -6.73 -18.67
N THR A 295 4.62 -6.26 -18.58
CA THR A 295 5.65 -6.79 -17.68
C THR A 295 5.42 -6.36 -16.23
N PRO A 296 6.10 -6.99 -15.25
CA PRO A 296 5.97 -6.61 -13.83
C PRO A 296 6.37 -5.15 -13.55
N PHE A 297 7.28 -4.59 -14.34
CA PHE A 297 7.70 -3.19 -14.27
C PHE A 297 7.66 -2.56 -15.66
N HIS A 298 7.46 -1.24 -15.76
CA HIS A 298 7.55 -0.57 -17.07
C HIS A 298 8.96 -0.60 -17.67
N TYR A 299 9.96 -1.01 -16.89
CA TYR A 299 11.32 -1.26 -17.32
C TYR A 299 11.49 -2.62 -18.01
N GLY A 300 10.63 -3.60 -17.73
CA GLY A 300 10.75 -4.98 -18.21
C GLY A 300 10.49 -6.02 -17.11
N GLU A 301 11.12 -7.19 -17.25
CA GLU A 301 10.94 -8.36 -16.35
C GLU A 301 11.65 -8.21 -14.98
N THR A 302 12.43 -7.15 -14.79
CA THR A 302 13.09 -6.85 -13.51
C THR A 302 13.30 -5.34 -13.32
N VAL A 303 13.77 -4.96 -12.15
CA VAL A 303 14.08 -3.58 -11.76
C VAL A 303 15.41 -3.55 -10.98
N THR A 304 16.12 -2.43 -11.05
CA THR A 304 17.38 -2.22 -10.31
C THR A 304 17.29 -0.96 -9.45
N THR A 305 18.15 -0.84 -8.44
CA THR A 305 18.19 0.36 -7.57
C THR A 305 18.70 1.62 -8.28
N ALA A 306 19.14 1.52 -9.53
CA ALA A 306 19.44 2.66 -10.41
C ALA A 306 18.20 3.18 -11.15
N LEU A 307 17.08 2.44 -11.10
CA LEU A 307 15.83 2.75 -11.79
C LEU A 307 14.67 2.97 -10.80
N ALA A 308 14.85 2.65 -9.53
CA ALA A 308 13.84 2.74 -8.51
C ALA A 308 14.47 2.85 -7.13
N ASN A 309 13.73 3.38 -6.16
CA ASN A 309 14.12 3.41 -4.75
C ASN A 309 13.35 2.36 -3.96
N TYR A 310 14.03 1.28 -3.56
CA TYR A 310 13.46 0.16 -2.79
C TYR A 310 14.57 -0.50 -1.96
N HIS A 311 14.25 -1.57 -1.23
CA HIS A 311 15.24 -2.32 -0.46
C HIS A 311 16.20 -3.13 -1.32
N GLY A 312 17.32 -2.51 -1.70
CA GLY A 312 18.32 -3.04 -2.63
C GLY A 312 19.01 -4.36 -2.24
N ASN A 313 18.88 -4.84 -1.00
CA ASN A 313 19.41 -6.17 -0.63
C ASN A 313 18.58 -7.34 -1.19
N TYR A 314 17.40 -7.07 -1.75
CA TYR A 314 16.55 -8.06 -2.42
C TYR A 314 16.47 -7.78 -3.92
N THR A 315 16.15 -8.82 -4.68
CA THR A 315 16.07 -8.79 -6.13
C THR A 315 14.72 -9.29 -6.60
N TYR A 316 14.36 -8.97 -7.84
CA TYR A 316 13.22 -9.57 -8.52
C TYR A 316 13.72 -10.33 -9.74
N GLY A 317 13.22 -11.55 -9.94
CA GLY A 317 13.72 -12.39 -11.05
C GLY A 317 15.22 -12.68 -10.91
N SER A 318 15.97 -12.42 -11.98
CA SER A 318 17.43 -12.58 -12.08
C SER A 318 18.17 -11.24 -11.95
N GLY A 319 17.48 -10.17 -11.52
CA GLY A 319 18.07 -8.85 -11.32
C GLY A 319 19.15 -8.84 -10.21
N PRO A 320 20.04 -7.84 -10.21
CA PRO A 320 21.11 -7.73 -9.23
C PRO A 320 20.62 -7.10 -7.92
N LYS A 321 21.32 -7.39 -6.83
CA LYS A 321 21.23 -6.56 -5.63
C LYS A 321 21.83 -5.19 -5.91
N GLY A 322 21.43 -4.19 -5.13
CA GLY A 322 21.92 -2.84 -5.26
C GLY A 322 21.85 -2.05 -3.95
N GLU A 323 21.88 -0.73 -4.07
CA GLU A 323 21.93 0.20 -2.96
C GLU A 323 20.61 0.19 -2.17
N TYR A 324 20.66 -0.10 -0.87
CA TYR A 324 19.54 0.14 0.03
C TYR A 324 19.68 1.51 0.70
N ARG A 325 18.96 2.49 0.17
CA ARG A 325 19.08 3.91 0.59
C ARG A 325 18.57 4.19 1.98
N GLN A 326 17.66 3.38 2.50
CA GLN A 326 17.07 3.53 3.83
C GLN A 326 16.32 4.86 4.06
N GLN A 327 15.89 5.52 2.98
CA GLN A 327 15.14 6.76 3.01
C GLN A 327 14.45 7.01 1.67
N THR A 328 13.50 7.94 1.65
CA THR A 328 12.97 8.51 0.40
C THR A 328 14.07 9.19 -0.42
N THR A 329 13.82 9.45 -1.69
CA THR A 329 14.64 10.30 -2.55
C THR A 329 13.81 11.47 -3.06
N ASP A 330 14.47 12.52 -3.54
CA ASP A 330 13.77 13.58 -4.27
C ASP A 330 12.98 12.98 -5.43
N VAL A 331 11.78 13.50 -5.69
CA VAL A 331 10.96 13.03 -6.79
C VAL A 331 11.67 13.28 -8.12
N GLY A 332 11.50 12.37 -9.07
CA GLY A 332 12.15 12.46 -10.37
C GLY A 332 13.61 12.02 -10.39
N SER A 333 14.12 11.38 -9.33
CA SER A 333 15.49 10.86 -9.26
C SER A 333 15.75 9.69 -10.23
N PHE A 334 14.69 9.01 -10.69
CA PHE A 334 14.78 7.85 -11.59
C PHE A 334 14.08 8.12 -12.93
N PRO A 335 14.43 7.40 -14.01
CA PRO A 335 13.81 7.61 -15.31
C PRO A 335 12.28 7.42 -15.30
N PRO A 336 11.53 8.16 -16.12
CA PRO A 336 10.08 8.00 -16.20
C PRO A 336 9.64 6.80 -17.04
N ASN A 337 8.36 6.46 -16.93
CA ASN A 337 7.67 5.57 -17.84
C ASN A 337 7.29 6.26 -19.17
N ALA A 338 6.64 5.53 -20.09
CA ALA A 338 6.31 6.03 -21.42
C ALA A 338 5.27 7.17 -21.47
N PHE A 339 4.53 7.39 -20.38
CA PHE A 339 3.63 8.54 -20.23
C PHE A 339 4.30 9.74 -19.58
N GLY A 340 5.54 9.62 -19.08
CA GLY A 340 6.28 10.72 -18.47
C GLY A 340 6.12 10.84 -16.97
N LEU A 341 5.69 9.76 -16.30
CA LEU A 341 5.50 9.72 -14.85
C LEU A 341 6.71 9.07 -14.21
N TYR A 342 7.09 9.63 -13.08
CA TYR A 342 8.28 9.26 -12.33
C TYR A 342 7.89 8.54 -11.05
N ASP A 343 8.83 7.75 -10.53
CA ASP A 343 8.74 7.08 -9.23
C ASP A 343 7.52 6.14 -9.11
N MET A 344 7.07 5.53 -10.21
CA MET A 344 5.94 4.59 -10.21
C MET A 344 6.27 3.21 -9.61
N HIS A 345 7.54 2.98 -9.25
CA HIS A 345 8.06 1.74 -8.70
C HIS A 345 8.97 2.08 -7.50
N GLY A 346 8.39 2.15 -6.29
CA GLY A 346 9.09 2.44 -5.04
C GLY A 346 9.01 3.90 -4.60
N ASN A 347 10.01 4.33 -3.82
CA ASN A 347 10.08 5.59 -3.07
C ASN A 347 9.02 5.67 -1.95
N VAL A 348 7.74 5.78 -2.28
CA VAL A 348 6.62 5.73 -1.32
C VAL A 348 5.43 4.99 -1.94
N TRP A 349 4.67 4.29 -1.11
CA TRP A 349 3.32 3.87 -1.47
C TRP A 349 2.46 5.09 -1.76
N GLU A 350 1.49 4.94 -2.64
CA GLU A 350 0.60 6.03 -3.01
C GLU A 350 -0.86 5.66 -2.77
N TRP A 351 -1.56 6.53 -2.04
CA TRP A 351 -3.00 6.43 -1.82
C TRP A 351 -3.79 6.50 -3.13
N CYS A 352 -4.70 5.55 -3.31
CA CYS A 352 -5.76 5.60 -4.32
C CYS A 352 -7.12 5.94 -3.68
N LEU A 353 -8.07 6.36 -4.50
CA LEU A 353 -9.42 6.73 -4.07
C LEU A 353 -10.24 5.51 -3.58
N ASP A 354 -9.92 4.33 -4.11
CA ASP A 354 -10.67 3.07 -3.97
C ASP A 354 -10.71 2.53 -2.54
N THR A 355 -11.85 1.93 -2.20
CA THR A 355 -11.96 1.07 -1.02
C THR A 355 -11.25 -0.25 -1.30
N TRP A 356 -10.62 -0.84 -0.27
CA TRP A 356 -9.94 -2.13 -0.44
C TRP A 356 -10.92 -3.27 -0.77
N HIS A 357 -10.54 -4.14 -1.71
CA HIS A 357 -11.22 -5.40 -2.05
C HIS A 357 -10.17 -6.51 -2.26
N ASP A 358 -10.42 -7.72 -1.74
CA ASP A 358 -9.44 -8.84 -1.74
C ASP A 358 -9.22 -9.51 -3.11
N ASN A 359 -9.90 -9.05 -4.17
CA ASN A 359 -9.74 -9.49 -5.56
C ASN A 359 -10.41 -8.48 -6.51
N TYR A 360 -10.42 -8.77 -7.83
CA TYR A 360 -11.07 -7.99 -8.87
C TYR A 360 -12.42 -8.57 -9.36
N ASP A 361 -13.05 -9.48 -8.61
CA ASP A 361 -14.36 -10.02 -8.98
C ASP A 361 -15.43 -8.91 -8.85
N GLY A 362 -15.94 -8.44 -9.99
CA GLY A 362 -16.91 -7.35 -10.04
C GLY A 362 -16.28 -5.95 -10.00
N ALA A 363 -14.96 -5.83 -10.21
CA ALA A 363 -14.28 -4.55 -10.34
C ALA A 363 -14.85 -3.71 -11.49
N PRO A 364 -14.91 -2.36 -11.36
CA PRO A 364 -15.28 -1.48 -12.46
C PRO A 364 -14.35 -1.64 -13.67
N SER A 365 -14.92 -1.56 -14.87
CA SER A 365 -14.18 -1.68 -16.15
C SER A 365 -14.07 -0.36 -16.92
N ASP A 366 -14.46 0.76 -16.30
CA ASP A 366 -14.51 2.09 -16.91
C ASP A 366 -13.51 3.09 -16.29
N GLY A 367 -12.58 2.59 -15.47
CA GLY A 367 -11.56 3.40 -14.80
C GLY A 367 -12.07 4.16 -13.57
N SER A 368 -13.35 4.06 -13.22
CA SER A 368 -13.87 4.65 -11.99
C SER A 368 -13.31 3.95 -10.75
N ALA A 369 -13.25 4.67 -9.62
CA ALA A 369 -12.83 4.09 -8.36
C ALA A 369 -13.86 3.09 -7.85
N TRP A 370 -13.39 1.95 -7.34
CA TRP A 370 -14.22 0.92 -6.73
C TRP A 370 -14.53 1.27 -5.28
N LEU A 371 -15.68 1.91 -5.09
CA LEU A 371 -16.17 2.33 -3.79
C LEU A 371 -17.19 1.32 -3.26
N SER A 372 -16.96 0.81 -2.05
CA SER A 372 -17.92 -0.07 -1.37
C SER A 372 -19.04 0.75 -0.74
N GLU A 373 -20.29 0.27 -0.81
CA GLU A 373 -21.42 0.88 -0.10
C GLU A 373 -21.23 0.86 1.43
N ASN A 374 -20.54 -0.16 1.94
CA ASN A 374 -20.12 -0.27 3.33
C ASN A 374 -18.61 -0.01 3.43
N ASP A 375 -18.23 1.19 3.88
CA ASP A 375 -16.83 1.61 4.00
C ASP A 375 -16.08 0.76 5.04
N ASN A 376 -15.21 -0.14 4.56
CA ASN A 376 -14.38 -1.00 5.40
C ASN A 376 -13.22 -0.28 6.10
N GLN A 377 -13.11 1.05 5.95
CA GLN A 377 -12.05 1.92 6.50
C GLN A 377 -10.66 1.71 5.89
N PHE A 378 -10.51 0.79 4.94
CA PHE A 378 -9.23 0.54 4.26
C PHE A 378 -9.26 1.13 2.86
N ARG A 379 -8.13 1.68 2.46
CA ARG A 379 -7.93 2.30 1.14
C ARG A 379 -6.76 1.66 0.44
N VAL A 380 -6.84 1.61 -0.87
CA VAL A 380 -5.82 0.99 -1.71
C VAL A 380 -4.53 1.82 -1.69
N LEU A 381 -3.40 1.12 -1.62
CA LEU A 381 -2.05 1.63 -1.82
C LEU A 381 -1.41 0.96 -3.05
N ARG A 382 -0.62 1.74 -3.80
CA ARG A 382 0.07 1.28 -5.01
C ARG A 382 1.53 1.75 -5.07
N GLY A 383 2.40 0.97 -5.71
CA GLY A 383 3.76 1.37 -6.08
C GLY A 383 4.92 0.84 -5.25
N GLY A 384 4.72 0.35 -4.04
CA GLY A 384 5.81 -0.05 -3.14
C GLY A 384 6.55 1.16 -2.54
N SER A 385 7.59 0.93 -1.75
CA SER A 385 8.28 2.02 -1.04
C SER A 385 9.79 1.80 -0.87
N TRP A 386 10.48 2.81 -0.35
CA TRP A 386 11.95 2.84 -0.19
C TRP A 386 12.55 1.68 0.63
N TYR A 387 11.77 1.01 1.50
CA TYR A 387 12.25 -0.12 2.31
C TYR A 387 11.65 -1.48 1.93
N LEU A 388 10.76 -1.54 0.95
CA LEU A 388 10.14 -2.79 0.57
C LEU A 388 10.94 -3.54 -0.48
N ASN A 389 10.75 -4.85 -0.52
CA ASN A 389 11.34 -5.71 -1.53
C ASN A 389 10.79 -5.32 -2.93
N PRO A 390 11.57 -5.48 -4.01
CA PRO A 390 11.13 -5.06 -5.34
C PRO A 390 9.86 -5.75 -5.83
N ARG A 391 9.48 -6.91 -5.26
CA ARG A 391 8.21 -7.59 -5.55
C ARG A 391 6.98 -6.73 -5.26
N TYR A 392 7.06 -5.83 -4.27
CA TYR A 392 6.00 -4.90 -3.90
C TYR A 392 5.96 -3.67 -4.80
N CYS A 393 7.00 -3.47 -5.61
CA CYS A 393 7.09 -2.36 -6.55
C CYS A 393 6.52 -2.73 -7.94
N ARG A 394 5.99 -3.95 -8.13
CA ARG A 394 5.41 -4.35 -9.42
C ARG A 394 4.18 -3.52 -9.75
N SER A 395 3.94 -3.29 -11.04
CA SER A 395 2.76 -2.56 -11.53
C SER A 395 1.46 -3.15 -11.01
N ALA A 396 1.34 -4.48 -10.91
CA ALA A 396 0.13 -5.15 -10.44
C ALA A 396 0.00 -5.21 -8.92
N ASN A 397 1.08 -4.98 -8.14
CA ASN A 397 1.06 -5.25 -6.72
C ASN A 397 0.17 -4.27 -5.94
N ARG A 398 -0.78 -4.81 -5.18
CA ARG A 398 -1.75 -4.05 -4.40
C ARG A 398 -1.40 -4.15 -2.93
N ALA A 399 -1.71 -3.09 -2.20
CA ALA A 399 -1.70 -3.09 -0.74
C ALA A 399 -2.89 -2.26 -0.24
N TRP A 400 -3.08 -2.27 1.07
CA TRP A 400 -4.09 -1.45 1.72
C TRP A 400 -3.58 -0.92 3.05
N PHE A 401 -4.19 0.16 3.51
CA PHE A 401 -3.91 0.70 4.83
C PHE A 401 -5.14 1.43 5.38
N PRO A 402 -5.31 1.53 6.72
CA PRO A 402 -6.41 2.29 7.32
C PRO A 402 -6.42 3.73 6.81
N ARG A 403 -7.60 4.27 6.48
CA ARG A 403 -7.76 5.61 5.91
C ARG A 403 -7.24 6.75 6.81
N ASP A 404 -7.23 6.53 8.12
CA ASP A 404 -6.72 7.45 9.15
C ASP A 404 -5.26 7.17 9.54
N GLY A 405 -4.72 6.03 9.10
CA GLY A 405 -3.35 5.60 9.34
C GLY A 405 -2.33 6.45 8.60
N ARG A 406 -1.12 6.54 9.17
CA ARG A 406 0.04 7.21 8.57
C ARG A 406 1.27 6.32 8.68
N SER A 407 2.17 6.41 7.71
CA SER A 407 3.47 5.74 7.72
C SER A 407 4.50 6.59 6.98
N ASP A 408 5.78 6.44 7.34
CA ASP A 408 6.91 7.18 6.75
C ASP A 408 7.30 6.72 5.34
N ASP A 409 6.48 5.85 4.76
CA ASP A 409 6.61 5.30 3.43
C ASP A 409 5.32 5.38 2.61
N ILE A 410 4.29 6.07 3.12
CA ILE A 410 3.01 6.30 2.43
C ILE A 410 2.86 7.78 2.12
N GLY A 411 2.78 8.09 0.83
CA GLY A 411 2.44 9.39 0.26
C GLY A 411 1.26 9.28 -0.70
N PHE A 412 1.21 10.17 -1.69
CA PHE A 412 0.17 10.16 -2.72
C PHE A 412 0.57 11.01 -3.93
N ARG A 413 -0.14 10.80 -5.04
CA ARG A 413 -0.19 11.71 -6.19
C ARG A 413 -1.63 12.08 -6.50
N VAL A 414 -1.82 13.09 -7.35
CA VAL A 414 -3.14 13.64 -7.65
C VAL A 414 -3.48 13.51 -9.13
N VAL A 415 -4.77 13.47 -9.43
CA VAL A 415 -5.31 13.57 -10.79
C VAL A 415 -6.35 14.66 -10.87
N VAL A 416 -6.70 15.05 -12.09
CA VAL A 416 -7.71 16.06 -12.37
C VAL A 416 -8.95 15.43 -12.99
N SER A 417 -10.12 15.82 -12.48
CA SER A 417 -11.43 15.51 -13.07
C SER A 417 -12.12 16.80 -13.52
N ALA A 418 -12.77 16.78 -14.68
CA ALA A 418 -13.62 17.88 -15.11
C ALA A 418 -14.81 18.05 -14.15
N LEU A 419 -15.20 19.30 -13.86
CA LEU A 419 -16.48 19.58 -13.22
C LEU A 419 -17.61 19.19 -14.20
N ARG A 420 -18.51 18.29 -13.78
CA ARG A 420 -19.73 18.03 -14.55
C ARG A 420 -20.54 19.33 -14.59
N SER A 421 -20.88 19.80 -15.78
CA SER A 421 -21.92 20.82 -15.96
C SER A 421 -23.22 20.24 -15.38
N SER A 422 -23.71 20.83 -14.30
CA SER A 422 -24.98 20.47 -13.66
C SER A 422 -26.17 20.74 -14.58
#